data_AF-A0A3S0CB80-F1
#
_entry.id   AF-A0A3S0CB80-F1
#
_cell.length_a   1.000
_cell.length_b   1.000
_cell.length_c   1.000
_cell.angle_alpha   90.00
_cell.angle_beta   90.00
_cell.angle_gamma   90.00
#
_symmetry.space_group_name_H-M   'P 1'
#
loop_
_entity.id
_entity.type
_entity.pdbx_description
1 polymer ?
#
loop_
_entity_poly.entity_id
_entity_poly.type
_entity_poly.pdbx_seq_one_letter_code
_entity_poly.pdbx_strand_id
1 'polypeptide(L)'
;MRIALLLVSLALSTGLAGAHEIRLGSLSLDWPVGYTLKSGRPPFELSGPDGAKVLVTVMRPGPSAKASPEALAKLQASIERLLTEQARKAGQVVLPLASETLPDGTQLQSIGSEVSGLFKTGYFLQYALTARHGPIAFVTFEGHGPTTAQHEAVKGLFRSVHWEAGDDSLAERTAFTERAAALLRSRLGDAAVVIAAPLTLKIGDLQANLDRVYDFCRSNTGGCDDELQRYVQAVVDVHGKSAVAVTREALRAVVRTVAYAETATRSAAGQATALYRPFAEGLVAMSMVDSPRSARLLGEADCQSLGLSPLQAQELALANLRRTLRPLSEVAQPLKHGAIGTLQGDFYESGRVLLYEDWAPLAQAQQGVLIVALPSKDVLLYAADDSPAGLDALRMQVRELMRRVPGPLTDVLLRWTPSGWQTVR
;
A
#
# COMPACT_ATOMS: atom_id res chain seq x y z
N MET A 1 27.24 -69.60 38.87
CA MET A 1 27.49 -68.71 37.71
C MET A 1 26.17 -68.13 37.21
N ARG A 2 25.89 -66.87 37.53
CA ARG A 2 24.83 -66.06 36.91
C ARG A 2 25.47 -64.69 36.65
N ILE A 3 25.54 -64.28 35.39
CA ILE A 3 26.04 -62.97 34.96
C ILE A 3 24.81 -62.15 34.56
N ALA A 4 24.61 -61.03 35.26
CA ALA A 4 23.59 -60.04 34.96
C ALA A 4 24.20 -58.97 34.03
N LEU A 5 23.54 -58.72 32.91
CA LEU A 5 23.89 -57.67 31.95
C LEU A 5 23.10 -56.40 32.34
N LEU A 6 23.81 -55.37 32.80
CA LEU A 6 23.27 -54.05 33.13
C LEU A 6 23.55 -53.12 31.94
N LEU A 7 22.52 -52.83 31.16
CA LEU A 7 22.53 -51.80 30.12
C LEU A 7 22.39 -50.43 30.78
N VAL A 8 23.49 -49.68 30.84
CA VAL A 8 23.50 -48.26 31.22
C VAL A 8 23.18 -47.44 29.98
N SER A 9 21.93 -47.00 29.86
CA SER A 9 21.54 -45.95 28.93
C SER A 9 21.92 -44.59 29.52
N LEU A 10 23.12 -44.13 29.19
CA LEU A 10 23.58 -42.77 29.51
C LEU A 10 22.88 -41.78 28.56
N ALA A 11 21.78 -41.17 29.02
CA ALA A 11 21.19 -40.02 28.34
C ALA A 11 22.04 -38.78 28.64
N LEU A 12 22.86 -38.35 27.67
CA LEU A 12 23.49 -37.04 27.66
C LEU A 12 22.42 -35.96 27.38
N SER A 13 21.65 -35.60 28.41
CA SER A 13 20.80 -34.41 28.41
C SER A 13 21.51 -33.25 29.09
N THR A 14 22.60 -32.77 28.49
CA THR A 14 23.27 -31.55 28.93
C THR A 14 22.70 -30.35 28.18
N GLY A 15 21.95 -29.50 28.87
CA GLY A 15 22.00 -28.06 28.64
C GLY A 15 20.79 -27.35 28.05
N LEU A 16 19.59 -27.46 28.63
CA LEU A 16 18.53 -26.43 28.52
C LEU A 16 17.69 -26.32 29.81
N ALA A 17 18.31 -26.48 30.99
CA ALA A 17 17.61 -26.19 32.23
C ALA A 17 17.44 -24.67 32.38
N GLY A 18 16.26 -24.15 31.98
CA GLY A 18 15.86 -22.75 32.16
C GLY A 18 15.55 -21.94 30.90
N ALA A 19 15.41 -22.57 29.73
CA ALA A 19 14.94 -21.83 28.56
C ALA A 19 13.48 -21.36 28.76
N HIS A 20 13.13 -20.21 28.20
CA HIS A 20 11.75 -19.70 28.20
C HIS A 20 11.37 -19.18 26.83
N GLU A 21 10.12 -19.44 26.43
CA GLU A 21 9.58 -19.00 25.16
C GLU A 21 9.46 -17.46 25.15
N ILE A 22 10.04 -16.81 24.14
CA ILE A 22 9.76 -15.39 23.84
C ILE A 22 9.19 -15.31 22.43
N ARG A 23 8.02 -14.67 22.33
CA ARG A 23 7.33 -14.41 21.06
C ARG A 23 7.71 -13.06 20.49
N LEU A 24 8.06 -13.05 19.20
CA LEU A 24 8.58 -11.92 18.44
C LEU A 24 7.77 -11.81 17.14
N GLY A 25 6.54 -11.31 17.25
CA GLY A 25 5.59 -11.35 16.13
C GLY A 25 5.14 -12.79 15.84
N SER A 26 5.31 -13.26 14.60
CA SER A 26 4.97 -14.64 14.23
C SER A 26 6.08 -15.66 14.49
N LEU A 27 7.18 -15.26 15.11
CA LEU A 27 8.30 -16.13 15.45
C LEU A 27 8.32 -16.33 16.97
N SER A 28 8.49 -17.58 17.40
CA SER A 28 8.76 -17.95 18.80
C SER A 28 10.03 -18.80 18.86
N LEU A 29 10.79 -18.60 19.94
CA LEU A 29 12.06 -19.25 20.22
C LEU A 29 12.17 -19.47 21.74
N ASP A 30 12.82 -20.57 22.15
CA ASP A 30 13.15 -20.87 23.54
C ASP A 30 14.49 -20.21 23.90
N TRP A 31 14.43 -18.98 24.44
CA TRP A 31 15.61 -18.21 24.77
C TRP A 31 16.29 -18.75 26.05
N PRO A 32 17.64 -18.84 26.08
CA PRO A 32 18.36 -19.16 27.30
C PRO A 32 18.05 -18.19 28.45
N VAL A 33 18.29 -18.64 29.69
CA VAL A 33 18.21 -17.77 30.87
C VAL A 33 19.08 -16.51 30.66
N GLY A 34 18.56 -15.35 31.06
CA GLY A 34 19.28 -14.07 31.04
C GLY A 34 18.98 -13.19 29.82
N TYR A 35 18.22 -13.68 28.83
CA TYR A 35 17.64 -12.84 27.81
C TYR A 35 16.34 -12.17 28.30
N THR A 36 16.12 -10.91 27.94
CA THR A 36 14.91 -10.17 28.31
C THR A 36 14.49 -9.22 27.20
N LEU A 37 13.21 -9.29 26.81
CA LEU A 37 12.62 -8.39 25.83
C LEU A 37 12.57 -6.94 26.34
N LYS A 38 13.15 -6.02 25.59
CA LYS A 38 13.17 -4.57 25.87
C LYS A 38 12.17 -3.79 25.03
N SER A 39 11.90 -4.24 23.80
CA SER A 39 10.90 -3.64 22.90
C SER A 39 9.95 -4.70 22.38
N GLY A 40 8.64 -4.50 22.59
CA GLY A 40 7.57 -5.34 22.04
C GLY A 40 7.17 -4.99 20.61
N ARG A 41 7.92 -4.13 19.91
CA ARG A 41 7.67 -3.73 18.51
C ARG A 41 8.91 -3.97 17.66
N PRO A 42 8.75 -4.35 16.37
CA PRO A 42 9.87 -4.53 15.47
C PRO A 42 10.61 -3.21 15.17
N PRO A 43 11.96 -3.23 15.07
CA PRO A 43 12.82 -4.36 15.43
C PRO A 43 12.72 -4.64 16.93
N PHE A 44 12.45 -5.89 17.29
CA PHE A 44 12.38 -6.32 18.68
C PHE A 44 13.79 -6.29 19.24
N GLU A 45 13.94 -5.69 20.42
CA GLU A 45 15.23 -5.58 21.08
C GLU A 45 15.22 -6.46 22.33
N LEU A 46 16.25 -7.29 22.48
CA LEU A 46 16.48 -8.07 23.70
C LEU A 46 17.85 -7.70 24.28
N SER A 47 17.95 -7.69 25.60
CA SER A 47 19.24 -7.71 26.30
C SER A 47 19.56 -9.14 26.71
N GLY A 48 20.76 -9.62 26.44
CA GLY A 48 21.28 -10.88 26.92
C GLY A 48 22.31 -10.73 28.05
N PRO A 49 22.91 -11.84 28.50
CA PRO A 49 24.02 -11.85 29.44
C PRO A 49 25.19 -10.97 29.00
N ASP A 50 25.96 -10.47 29.96
CA ASP A 50 27.18 -9.65 29.73
C ASP A 50 26.97 -8.39 28.87
N GLY A 51 25.73 -7.89 28.83
CA GLY A 51 25.35 -6.72 28.04
C GLY A 51 25.23 -7.00 26.55
N ALA A 52 25.08 -8.27 26.14
CA ALA A 52 24.78 -8.61 24.75
C ALA A 52 23.48 -7.94 24.30
N LYS A 53 23.49 -7.37 23.09
CA LYS A 53 22.32 -6.80 22.45
C LYS A 53 21.84 -7.72 21.35
N VAL A 54 20.53 -7.93 21.28
CA VAL A 54 19.91 -8.71 20.21
C VAL A 54 18.84 -7.88 19.53
N LEU A 55 18.89 -7.84 18.20
CA LEU A 55 17.86 -7.22 17.37
C LEU A 55 17.20 -8.30 16.52
N VAL A 56 15.87 -8.37 16.58
CA VAL A 56 15.07 -9.30 15.78
C VAL A 56 14.09 -8.54 14.91
N THR A 57 14.15 -8.78 13.61
CA THR A 57 13.18 -8.25 12.65
C THR A 57 12.48 -9.41 11.98
N VAL A 58 11.16 -9.50 12.15
CA VAL A 58 10.32 -10.51 11.50
C VAL A 58 9.51 -9.85 10.40
N MET A 59 9.53 -10.42 9.21
CA MET A 59 8.89 -9.90 8.01
C MET A 59 8.07 -10.99 7.34
N ARG A 60 6.95 -10.61 6.76
CA ARG A 60 6.21 -11.43 5.80
C ARG A 60 6.36 -10.79 4.42
N PRO A 61 6.96 -11.48 3.43
CA PRO A 61 6.96 -10.97 2.06
C PRO A 61 5.52 -10.82 1.57
N GLY A 62 5.26 -9.75 0.82
CA GLY A 62 3.90 -9.43 0.35
C GLY A 62 3.29 -10.52 -0.54
N PRO A 63 1.95 -10.50 -0.73
CA PRO A 63 1.19 -11.55 -1.41
C PRO A 63 1.58 -11.77 -2.89
N SER A 64 2.32 -10.85 -3.52
CA SER A 64 2.86 -11.01 -4.88
C SER A 64 4.02 -11.99 -4.96
N ALA A 65 4.68 -12.32 -3.85
CA ALA A 65 5.70 -13.35 -3.77
C ALA A 65 5.03 -14.73 -3.65
N LYS A 66 4.39 -15.21 -4.72
CA LYS A 66 4.00 -16.62 -4.78
C LYS A 66 5.27 -17.47 -4.57
N ALA A 67 5.18 -18.44 -3.65
CA ALA A 67 6.25 -19.36 -3.30
C ALA A 67 6.57 -20.33 -4.44
N SER A 68 6.98 -19.81 -5.61
CA SER A 68 7.64 -20.65 -6.60
C SER A 68 9.04 -21.00 -6.08
N PRO A 69 9.56 -22.20 -6.39
CA PRO A 69 10.94 -22.56 -6.04
C PRO A 69 11.96 -21.52 -6.53
N GLU A 70 11.73 -20.91 -7.69
CA GLU A 70 12.57 -19.85 -8.26
C GLU A 70 12.52 -18.55 -7.43
N ALA A 71 11.35 -18.13 -6.98
CA ALA A 71 11.20 -16.95 -6.13
C ALA A 71 11.90 -17.16 -4.78
N LEU A 72 11.80 -18.36 -4.21
CA LEU A 72 12.50 -18.72 -2.98
C LEU A 72 14.03 -18.70 -3.17
N ALA A 73 14.54 -19.27 -4.27
CA ALA A 73 15.96 -19.24 -4.58
C ALA A 73 16.49 -17.80 -4.78
N LYS A 74 15.75 -16.94 -5.47
CA LYS A 74 16.08 -15.51 -5.64
C LYS A 74 16.08 -14.76 -4.31
N LEU A 75 15.13 -15.08 -3.44
CA LEU A 75 15.06 -14.52 -2.10
C LEU A 75 16.28 -14.94 -1.27
N GLN A 76 16.61 -16.23 -1.26
CA GLN A 76 17.79 -16.77 -0.57
C GLN A 76 19.07 -16.09 -1.06
N ALA A 77 19.30 -16.01 -2.37
CA ALA A 77 20.48 -15.32 -2.92
C ALA A 77 20.54 -13.83 -2.53
N SER A 78 19.39 -13.17 -2.35
CA SER A 78 19.32 -11.79 -1.85
C SER A 78 19.68 -11.70 -0.37
N ILE A 79 19.21 -12.65 0.45
CA ILE A 79 19.54 -12.75 1.88
C ILE A 79 21.04 -12.98 2.06
N GLU A 80 21.64 -13.92 1.32
CA GLU A 80 23.08 -14.20 1.38
C GLU A 80 23.94 -12.98 1.07
N ARG A 81 23.55 -12.23 0.04
CA ARG A 81 24.22 -10.98 -0.34
C ARG A 81 24.12 -9.96 0.78
N LEU A 82 22.92 -9.77 1.33
CA LEU A 82 22.68 -8.83 2.43
C LEU A 82 23.51 -9.17 3.67
N LEU A 83 23.49 -10.44 4.10
CA LEU A 83 24.26 -10.92 5.25
C LEU A 83 25.77 -10.72 5.02
N THR A 84 26.27 -11.06 3.84
CA THR A 84 27.69 -10.90 3.49
C THR A 84 28.11 -9.42 3.50
N GLU A 85 27.30 -8.54 2.94
CA GLU A 85 27.56 -7.10 2.93
C GLU A 85 27.54 -6.49 4.34
N GLN A 86 26.58 -6.87 5.18
CA GLN A 86 26.46 -6.36 6.55
C GLN A 86 27.60 -6.87 7.44
N ALA A 87 27.94 -8.15 7.38
CA ALA A 87 29.06 -8.72 8.13
C ALA A 87 30.39 -8.03 7.78
N ARG A 88 30.67 -7.80 6.49
CA ARG A 88 31.88 -7.07 6.05
C ARG A 88 31.92 -5.62 6.51
N LYS A 89 30.76 -4.96 6.58
CA LYS A 89 30.66 -3.58 7.10
C LYS A 89 30.89 -3.53 8.61
N ALA A 90 30.46 -4.56 9.34
CA ALA A 90 30.62 -4.63 10.79
C ALA A 90 32.08 -4.89 11.22
N GLY A 91 32.82 -5.72 10.48
CA GLY A 91 34.21 -6.03 10.80
C GLY A 91 34.82 -7.15 9.95
N GLN A 92 35.84 -7.81 10.47
CA GLN A 92 36.49 -8.93 9.78
C GLN A 92 35.61 -10.17 9.88
N VAL A 93 35.18 -10.71 8.74
CA VAL A 93 34.41 -11.96 8.71
C VAL A 93 35.30 -13.12 9.17
N VAL A 94 34.98 -13.70 10.32
CA VAL A 94 35.70 -14.86 10.91
C VAL A 94 34.86 -16.13 10.93
N LEU A 95 33.54 -15.99 10.83
CA LEU A 95 32.61 -17.09 10.63
C LEU A 95 32.01 -16.93 9.22
N PRO A 96 32.41 -17.76 8.24
CA PRO A 96 31.91 -17.65 6.88
C PRO A 96 30.41 -17.94 6.83
N LEU A 97 29.76 -17.48 5.76
CA LEU A 97 28.36 -17.78 5.51
C LEU A 97 28.14 -19.30 5.51
N ALA A 98 27.21 -19.76 6.33
CA ALA A 98 26.78 -21.15 6.42
C ALA A 98 25.25 -21.22 6.32
N SER A 99 24.75 -22.35 5.82
CA SER A 99 23.31 -22.61 5.69
C SER A 99 22.99 -24.00 6.27
N GLU A 100 21.90 -24.12 7.02
CA GLU A 100 21.36 -25.38 7.50
C GLU A 100 19.84 -25.42 7.38
N THR A 101 19.28 -26.61 7.24
CA THR A 101 17.82 -26.82 7.27
C THR A 101 17.42 -27.33 8.65
N LEU A 102 16.54 -26.59 9.32
CA LEU A 102 16.00 -26.93 10.63
C LEU A 102 14.93 -28.05 10.52
N PRO A 103 14.55 -28.72 11.63
CA PRO A 103 13.61 -29.84 11.60
C PRO A 103 12.22 -29.51 11.02
N ASP A 104 11.74 -28.28 11.22
CA ASP A 104 10.47 -27.77 10.63
C ASP A 104 10.61 -27.42 9.14
N GLY A 105 11.83 -27.55 8.59
CA GLY A 105 12.18 -27.23 7.23
C GLY A 105 12.47 -25.76 6.96
N THR A 106 12.54 -24.92 8.01
CA THR A 106 13.06 -23.56 7.93
C THR A 106 14.53 -23.58 7.50
N GLN A 107 14.91 -22.69 6.59
CA GLN A 107 16.31 -22.49 6.21
C GLN A 107 16.93 -21.47 7.16
N LEU A 108 17.97 -21.87 7.87
CA LEU A 108 18.80 -20.99 8.70
C LEU A 108 20.08 -20.66 7.94
N GLN A 109 20.40 -19.38 7.83
CA GLN A 109 21.68 -18.90 7.31
C GLN A 109 22.39 -18.09 8.39
N SER A 110 23.69 -18.27 8.57
CA SER A 110 24.46 -17.58 9.60
C SER A 110 25.78 -17.03 9.06
N ILE A 111 26.20 -15.86 9.54
CA ILE A 111 27.51 -15.27 9.28
C ILE A 111 27.99 -14.48 10.51
N GLY A 112 29.30 -14.34 10.69
CA GLY A 112 29.85 -13.64 11.85
C GLY A 112 31.13 -12.88 11.57
N SER A 113 31.22 -11.69 12.16
CA SER A 113 32.40 -10.82 12.11
C SER A 113 32.95 -10.52 13.49
N GLU A 114 34.26 -10.31 13.56
CA GLU A 114 34.94 -9.70 14.71
C GLU A 114 35.08 -8.20 14.50
N VAL A 115 34.74 -7.46 15.55
CA VAL A 115 34.81 -5.99 15.59
C VAL A 115 35.94 -5.61 16.54
N SER A 116 37.05 -5.12 16.00
CA SER A 116 38.20 -4.72 16.81
C SER A 116 38.06 -3.28 17.30
N GLY A 117 37.94 -3.10 18.62
CA GLY A 117 38.04 -1.79 19.27
C GLY A 117 39.41 -1.59 19.95
N LEU A 118 39.70 -0.36 20.37
CA LEU A 118 40.98 0.03 21.01
C LEU A 118 41.36 -0.83 22.24
N PHE A 119 40.40 -1.44 22.92
CA PHE A 119 40.63 -2.19 24.18
C PHE A 119 39.89 -3.53 24.28
N LYS A 120 39.03 -3.88 23.32
CA LYS A 120 38.19 -5.10 23.38
C LYS A 120 37.89 -5.62 21.97
N THR A 121 37.81 -6.94 21.85
CA THR A 121 37.22 -7.61 20.68
C THR A 121 35.72 -7.77 20.91
N GLY A 122 34.93 -7.22 19.99
CA GLY A 122 33.49 -7.44 19.91
C GLY A 122 33.14 -8.48 18.86
N TYR A 123 31.92 -9.02 18.96
CA TYR A 123 31.35 -9.89 17.94
C TYR A 123 30.12 -9.25 17.31
N PHE A 124 29.89 -9.58 16.05
CA PHE A 124 28.69 -9.26 15.31
C PHE A 124 28.22 -10.52 14.58
N LEU A 125 27.16 -11.16 15.09
CA LEU A 125 26.60 -12.39 14.54
C LEU A 125 25.26 -12.11 13.91
N GLN A 126 25.03 -12.64 12.72
CA GLN A 126 23.77 -12.48 12.01
C GLN A 126 23.21 -13.83 11.60
N TYR A 127 21.91 -13.97 11.77
CA TYR A 127 21.14 -15.13 11.35
C TYR A 127 19.95 -14.69 10.52
N ALA A 128 19.66 -15.43 9.45
CA ALA A 128 18.43 -15.29 8.69
C ALA A 128 17.67 -16.62 8.72
N LEU A 129 16.41 -16.57 9.14
CA LEU A 129 15.48 -17.68 9.14
C LEU A 129 14.48 -17.48 8.01
N THR A 130 14.35 -18.45 7.10
CA THR A 130 13.36 -18.42 6.02
C THR A 130 12.43 -19.61 6.15
N ALA A 131 11.19 -19.36 6.57
CA ALA A 131 10.16 -20.38 6.70
C ALA A 131 9.74 -20.91 5.32
N ARG A 132 9.30 -22.18 5.26
CA ARG A 132 8.77 -22.78 4.02
C ARG A 132 7.59 -22.01 3.43
N HIS A 133 6.82 -21.34 4.28
CA HIS A 133 5.57 -20.67 3.91
C HIS A 133 5.70 -19.15 3.80
N GLY A 134 6.92 -18.61 3.76
CA GLY A 134 7.17 -17.21 3.41
C GLY A 134 7.76 -16.33 4.49
N PRO A 135 7.39 -16.42 5.80
CA PRO A 135 8.00 -15.57 6.83
C PRO A 135 9.53 -15.62 6.84
N ILE A 136 10.14 -14.47 7.04
CA ILE A 136 11.59 -14.28 7.14
C ILE A 136 11.87 -13.59 8.46
N ALA A 137 12.89 -14.02 9.19
CA ALA A 137 13.39 -13.29 10.34
C ALA A 137 14.89 -13.05 10.24
N PHE A 138 15.34 -11.85 10.60
CA PHE A 138 16.73 -11.51 10.80
C PHE A 138 16.99 -11.35 12.29
N VAL A 139 17.99 -12.05 12.80
CA VAL A 139 18.43 -12.00 14.20
C VAL A 139 19.88 -11.58 14.23
N THR A 140 20.18 -10.43 14.82
CA THR A 140 21.54 -9.91 14.99
C THR A 140 21.91 -9.93 16.47
N PHE A 141 23.04 -10.53 16.82
CA PHE A 141 23.64 -10.47 18.15
C PHE A 141 24.90 -9.63 18.12
N GLU A 142 25.04 -8.74 19.09
CA GLU A 142 26.20 -7.87 19.27
C GLU A 142 26.67 -7.92 20.72
N GLY A 143 27.99 -7.95 20.93
CA GLY A 143 28.54 -7.98 22.28
C GLY A 143 30.05 -8.09 22.29
N HIS A 144 30.60 -8.58 23.40
CA HIS A 144 32.04 -8.73 23.61
C HIS A 144 32.47 -10.20 23.61
N GLY A 145 33.70 -10.47 23.16
CA GLY A 145 34.30 -11.79 23.16
C GLY A 145 34.46 -12.40 21.75
N PRO A 146 34.98 -13.63 21.65
CA PRO A 146 35.27 -14.28 20.38
C PRO A 146 34.00 -14.66 19.62
N THR A 147 33.89 -14.25 18.35
CA THR A 147 32.69 -14.48 17.52
C THR A 147 32.33 -15.96 17.38
N THR A 148 33.32 -16.84 17.23
CA THR A 148 33.11 -18.29 17.10
C THR A 148 32.55 -18.92 18.38
N ALA A 149 33.06 -18.52 19.54
CA ALA A 149 32.56 -19.01 20.84
C ALA A 149 31.11 -18.58 21.07
N GLN A 150 30.77 -17.35 20.68
CA GLN A 150 29.42 -16.82 20.82
C GLN A 150 28.45 -17.46 19.83
N HIS A 151 28.89 -17.76 18.61
CA HIS A 151 28.09 -18.55 17.65
C HIS A 151 27.73 -19.93 18.21
N GLU A 152 28.70 -20.65 18.77
CA GLU A 152 28.46 -21.96 19.37
C GLU A 152 27.47 -21.90 20.54
N ALA A 153 27.52 -20.82 21.34
CA ALA A 153 26.62 -20.63 22.48
C ALA A 153 25.17 -20.39 22.05
N VAL A 154 24.92 -19.64 20.96
CA VAL A 154 23.56 -19.24 20.57
C VAL A 154 22.95 -20.07 19.44
N LYS A 155 23.74 -20.80 18.63
CA LYS A 155 23.19 -21.55 17.49
C LYS A 155 22.15 -22.59 17.88
N GLY A 156 22.24 -23.12 19.10
CA GLY A 156 21.24 -24.06 19.65
C GLY A 156 19.83 -23.46 19.79
N LEU A 157 19.73 -22.13 19.95
CA LEU A 157 18.46 -21.39 20.03
C LEU A 157 17.55 -21.71 18.84
N PHE A 158 18.11 -21.78 17.64
CA PHE A 158 17.32 -21.91 16.41
C PHE A 158 16.69 -23.29 16.23
N ARG A 159 17.05 -24.28 17.06
CA ARG A 159 16.36 -25.59 17.07
C ARG A 159 14.95 -25.53 17.64
N SER A 160 14.64 -24.47 18.40
CA SER A 160 13.33 -24.19 18.98
C SER A 160 12.46 -23.25 18.13
N VAL A 161 12.87 -22.96 16.89
CA VAL A 161 12.09 -22.12 15.98
C VAL A 161 10.69 -22.69 15.83
N HIS A 162 9.72 -21.89 16.21
CA HIS A 162 8.33 -22.13 15.91
C HIS A 162 7.72 -20.89 15.27
N TRP A 163 7.24 -21.06 14.04
CA TRP A 163 6.48 -20.05 13.34
C TRP A 163 5.02 -20.21 13.72
N GLU A 164 4.44 -19.20 14.37
CA GLU A 164 2.99 -19.11 14.45
C GLU A 164 2.50 -18.91 13.01
N ALA A 165 1.93 -19.99 12.45
CA ALA A 165 0.97 -19.85 11.38
C ALA A 165 -0.09 -18.91 11.96
N GLY A 166 -0.09 -17.64 11.56
CA GLY A 166 -1.34 -16.88 11.58
C GLY A 166 -2.20 -17.65 10.60
N ASP A 167 -2.91 -18.68 11.08
CA ASP A 167 -3.58 -19.58 10.19
C ASP A 167 -4.64 -18.73 9.50
N ASP A 168 -4.59 -18.74 8.18
CA ASP A 168 -5.61 -18.10 7.38
C ASP A 168 -6.87 -18.97 7.41
N SER A 169 -7.20 -19.49 8.60
CA SER A 169 -8.26 -20.46 8.76
C SER A 169 -9.59 -19.78 8.53
N LEU A 170 -10.53 -20.62 8.11
CA LEU A 170 -11.92 -20.23 8.08
C LEU A 170 -12.38 -19.65 9.43
N ALA A 171 -11.86 -20.15 10.56
CA ALA A 171 -12.20 -19.67 11.89
C ALA A 171 -11.70 -18.25 12.15
N GLU A 172 -10.42 -17.94 11.86
CA GLU A 172 -9.87 -16.57 12.05
C GLU A 172 -10.58 -15.57 11.14
N ARG A 173 -10.77 -15.92 9.86
CA ARG A 173 -11.53 -15.09 8.90
C ARG A 173 -12.96 -14.83 9.38
N THR A 174 -13.62 -15.85 9.93
CA THR A 174 -14.98 -15.72 10.46
C THR A 174 -15.02 -14.79 11.67
N ALA A 175 -14.14 -14.98 12.65
CA ALA A 175 -14.05 -14.12 13.83
C ALA A 175 -13.78 -12.65 13.47
N PHE A 176 -12.87 -12.42 12.50
CA PHE A 176 -12.60 -11.07 12.01
C PHE A 176 -13.83 -10.45 11.32
N THR A 177 -14.56 -11.25 10.53
CA THR A 177 -15.79 -10.82 9.84
C THR A 177 -16.87 -10.44 10.84
N GLU A 178 -17.05 -11.24 11.89
CA GLU A 178 -18.01 -10.96 12.97
C GLU A 178 -17.66 -9.67 13.71
N ARG A 179 -16.37 -9.44 13.99
CA ARG A 179 -15.88 -8.20 14.60
C ARG A 179 -16.21 -6.97 13.74
N ALA A 180 -15.92 -7.03 12.44
CA ALA A 180 -16.23 -5.94 11.51
C ALA A 180 -17.76 -5.71 11.38
N ALA A 181 -18.54 -6.79 11.32
CA ALA A 181 -20.00 -6.72 11.28
C ALA A 181 -20.57 -6.05 12.55
N ALA A 182 -20.08 -6.43 13.74
CA ALA A 182 -20.51 -5.82 15.00
C ALA A 182 -20.24 -4.31 15.04
N LEU A 183 -19.06 -3.89 14.56
CA LEU A 183 -18.75 -2.46 14.45
C LEU A 183 -19.68 -1.73 13.49
N LEU A 184 -19.97 -2.29 12.31
CA LEU A 184 -20.90 -1.68 11.36
C LEU A 184 -22.33 -1.63 11.89
N ARG A 185 -22.81 -2.70 12.54
CA ARG A 185 -24.14 -2.76 13.16
C ARG A 185 -24.31 -1.72 14.26
N SER A 186 -23.26 -1.47 15.06
CA SER A 186 -23.28 -0.41 16.07
C SER A 186 -23.48 1.01 15.50
N ARG A 187 -23.17 1.21 14.21
CA ARG A 187 -23.28 2.51 13.52
C ARG A 187 -24.51 2.63 12.62
N LEU A 188 -24.92 1.52 12.01
CA LEU A 188 -25.97 1.48 10.97
C LEU A 188 -27.27 0.79 11.44
N GLY A 189 -27.24 0.10 12.58
CA GLY A 189 -28.31 -0.77 13.06
C GLY A 189 -28.15 -2.23 12.59
N ASP A 190 -28.66 -3.18 13.40
CA ASP A 190 -28.46 -4.62 13.18
C ASP A 190 -29.04 -5.13 11.86
N ALA A 191 -30.23 -4.64 11.48
CA ALA A 191 -30.94 -5.07 10.28
C ALA A 191 -30.23 -4.64 8.98
N ALA A 192 -29.31 -3.69 9.04
CA ALA A 192 -28.63 -3.16 7.87
C ALA A 192 -27.45 -4.03 7.41
N VAL A 193 -26.90 -4.92 8.25
CA VAL A 193 -25.63 -5.61 7.98
C VAL A 193 -25.78 -7.13 8.04
N VAL A 194 -25.55 -7.79 6.92
CA VAL A 194 -25.61 -9.25 6.76
C VAL A 194 -24.21 -9.80 6.46
N ILE A 195 -23.79 -10.84 7.17
CA ILE A 195 -22.58 -11.58 6.83
C ILE A 195 -22.93 -12.53 5.68
N ALA A 196 -22.34 -12.32 4.50
CA ALA A 196 -22.62 -13.14 3.32
C ALA A 196 -21.65 -14.31 3.19
N ALA A 197 -20.40 -14.11 3.59
CA ALA A 197 -19.34 -15.11 3.60
C ALA A 197 -18.19 -14.63 4.50
N PRO A 198 -17.20 -15.49 4.83
CA PRO A 198 -15.96 -15.03 5.45
C PRO A 198 -15.36 -13.87 4.65
N LEU A 199 -15.01 -12.81 5.36
CA LEU A 199 -14.50 -11.53 4.87
C LEU A 199 -15.45 -10.78 3.91
N THR A 200 -16.74 -11.12 3.88
CA THR A 200 -17.71 -10.47 2.98
C THR A 200 -18.99 -10.09 3.73
N LEU A 201 -19.29 -8.79 3.74
CA LEU A 201 -20.52 -8.23 4.32
C LEU A 201 -21.42 -7.62 3.24
N LYS A 202 -22.73 -7.64 3.48
CA LYS A 202 -23.76 -6.93 2.70
C LYS A 202 -24.39 -5.84 3.56
N ILE A 203 -24.50 -4.63 3.02
CA ILE A 203 -25.11 -3.47 3.67
C ILE A 203 -26.13 -2.85 2.70
N GLY A 204 -27.39 -3.30 2.75
CA GLY A 204 -28.34 -3.07 1.66
C GLY A 204 -27.81 -3.67 0.35
N ASP A 205 -27.77 -2.87 -0.73
CA ASP A 205 -27.20 -3.30 -2.03
C ASP A 205 -25.66 -3.25 -2.06
N LEU A 206 -25.02 -2.62 -1.07
CA LEU A 206 -23.56 -2.52 -1.01
C LEU A 206 -22.93 -3.83 -0.54
N GLN A 207 -21.88 -4.28 -1.22
CA GLN A 207 -21.00 -5.34 -0.73
C GLN A 207 -19.70 -4.73 -0.19
N ALA A 208 -19.35 -5.07 1.06
CA ALA A 208 -18.11 -4.68 1.70
C ALA A 208 -17.21 -5.91 1.85
N ASN A 209 -16.09 -5.92 1.13
CA ASN A 209 -15.08 -6.97 1.20
C ASN A 209 -13.98 -6.57 2.19
N LEU A 210 -13.65 -7.47 3.12
CA LEU A 210 -12.77 -7.24 4.26
C LEU A 210 -11.35 -7.75 4.04
N ASP A 211 -11.06 -8.41 2.91
CA ASP A 211 -9.77 -9.07 2.64
C ASP A 211 -8.58 -8.13 2.88
N ARG A 212 -8.66 -6.91 2.37
CA ARG A 212 -7.56 -5.93 2.48
C ARG A 212 -7.30 -5.48 3.92
N VAL A 213 -8.35 -5.23 4.69
CA VAL A 213 -8.22 -4.79 6.08
C VAL A 213 -7.81 -5.97 6.99
N TYR A 214 -8.26 -7.18 6.67
CA TYR A 214 -7.82 -8.42 7.32
C TYR A 214 -6.33 -8.69 7.07
N ASP A 215 -5.86 -8.59 5.83
CA ASP A 215 -4.44 -8.76 5.47
C ASP A 215 -3.55 -7.73 6.17
N PHE A 216 -4.03 -6.47 6.26
CA PHE A 216 -3.35 -5.43 7.03
C PHE A 216 -3.27 -5.81 8.51
N CYS A 217 -4.39 -6.20 9.12
CA CYS A 217 -4.47 -6.60 10.52
C CYS A 217 -3.54 -7.78 10.86
N ARG A 218 -3.43 -8.77 9.96
CA ARG A 218 -2.50 -9.90 10.11
C ARG A 218 -1.04 -9.50 10.02
N SER A 219 -0.74 -8.42 9.30
CA SER A 219 0.62 -7.91 9.10
C SER A 219 1.00 -6.83 10.11
N ASN A 220 0.02 -6.22 10.77
CA ASN A 220 0.19 -5.10 11.69
C ASN A 220 -0.83 -5.18 12.85
N THR A 221 -0.59 -6.09 13.78
CA THR A 221 -1.48 -6.34 14.92
C THR A 221 -1.69 -5.08 15.78
N GLY A 222 -0.65 -4.26 15.95
CA GLY A 222 -0.72 -3.02 16.73
C GLY A 222 -1.52 -1.88 16.07
N GLY A 223 -1.74 -1.92 14.76
CA GLY A 223 -2.51 -0.92 14.02
C GLY A 223 -3.89 -1.40 13.54
N CYS A 224 -4.24 -2.66 13.82
CA CYS A 224 -5.43 -3.30 13.27
C CYS A 224 -6.72 -2.54 13.65
N ASP A 225 -6.84 -2.11 14.90
CA ASP A 225 -8.06 -1.46 15.40
C ASP A 225 -8.31 -0.13 14.69
N ASP A 226 -7.27 0.68 14.49
CA ASP A 226 -7.38 1.97 13.79
C ASP A 226 -7.71 1.81 12.30
N GLU A 227 -7.12 0.81 11.63
CA GLU A 227 -7.43 0.51 10.23
C GLU A 227 -8.87 -0.01 10.09
N LEU A 228 -9.30 -0.91 10.97
CA LEU A 228 -10.65 -1.44 10.97
C LEU A 228 -11.68 -0.34 11.22
N GLN A 229 -11.43 0.59 12.16
CA GLN A 229 -12.30 1.75 12.39
C GLN A 229 -12.36 2.67 11.16
N ARG A 230 -11.24 2.96 10.51
CA ARG A 230 -11.20 3.75 9.26
C ARG A 230 -12.01 3.09 8.14
N TYR A 231 -11.85 1.77 7.97
CA TYR A 231 -12.62 1.01 7.01
C TYR A 231 -14.13 1.08 7.30
N VAL A 232 -14.53 0.84 8.54
CA VAL A 232 -15.94 0.91 8.98
C VAL A 232 -16.51 2.30 8.70
N GLN A 233 -15.79 3.37 9.04
CA GLN A 233 -16.24 4.73 8.77
C GLN A 233 -16.43 5.01 7.27
N ALA A 234 -15.53 4.51 6.42
CA ALA A 234 -15.66 4.64 4.97
C ALA A 234 -16.93 3.93 4.44
N VAL A 235 -17.23 2.73 4.94
CA VAL A 235 -18.45 1.99 4.58
C VAL A 235 -19.71 2.72 5.07
N VAL A 236 -19.71 3.22 6.31
CA VAL A 236 -20.81 4.03 6.86
C VAL A 236 -21.06 5.27 6.00
N ASP A 237 -20.00 5.96 5.61
CA ASP A 237 -20.11 7.15 4.77
C ASP A 237 -20.70 6.80 3.40
N VAL A 238 -20.25 5.72 2.76
CA VAL A 238 -20.79 5.24 1.47
C VAL A 238 -22.26 4.85 1.60
N HIS A 239 -22.64 4.14 2.66
CA HIS A 239 -24.03 3.77 2.89
C HIS A 239 -24.92 5.00 3.11
N GLY A 240 -24.46 5.97 3.91
CA GLY A 240 -25.16 7.24 4.13
C GLY A 240 -25.24 8.14 2.88
N LYS A 241 -24.34 7.95 1.90
CA LYS A 241 -24.30 8.71 0.63
C LYS A 241 -25.39 8.28 -0.36
N SER A 242 -26.01 7.10 -0.20
CA SER A 242 -27.18 6.70 -1.00
C SER A 242 -28.48 7.43 -0.59
N ALA A 243 -28.47 8.21 0.50
CA ALA A 243 -29.65 8.92 1.00
C ALA A 243 -29.60 10.46 0.83
N VAL A 244 -28.54 11.03 0.25
CA VAL A 244 -28.50 12.47 -0.02
C VAL A 244 -29.29 12.74 -1.30
N ALA A 245 -30.41 13.46 -1.18
CA ALA A 245 -31.18 13.92 -2.31
C ALA A 245 -30.27 14.68 -3.29
N VAL A 246 -30.23 14.26 -4.55
CA VAL A 246 -29.47 14.96 -5.57
C VAL A 246 -30.10 16.33 -5.79
N THR A 247 -29.29 17.38 -5.74
CA THR A 247 -29.72 18.72 -6.10
C THR A 247 -29.07 19.18 -7.39
N ARG A 248 -29.69 20.15 -8.05
CA ARG A 248 -29.17 20.75 -9.29
C ARG A 248 -27.82 21.42 -9.07
N GLU A 249 -27.60 21.97 -7.89
CA GLU A 249 -26.38 22.68 -7.48
C GLU A 249 -25.22 21.73 -7.17
N ALA A 250 -25.50 20.45 -6.92
CA ALA A 250 -24.50 19.43 -6.63
C ALA A 250 -23.80 18.90 -7.90
N LEU A 251 -24.33 19.18 -9.09
CA LEU A 251 -23.76 18.63 -10.33
C LEU A 251 -22.43 19.29 -10.67
N ARG A 252 -21.40 18.49 -10.97
CA ARG A 252 -20.07 18.94 -11.42
C ARG A 252 -19.61 18.16 -12.64
N ALA A 253 -19.09 18.84 -13.65
CA ALA A 253 -18.48 18.20 -14.80
C ALA A 253 -17.02 17.81 -14.48
N VAL A 254 -16.59 16.63 -14.93
CA VAL A 254 -15.24 16.11 -14.69
C VAL A 254 -14.68 15.41 -15.92
N VAL A 255 -13.35 15.31 -15.98
CA VAL A 255 -12.65 14.47 -16.96
C VAL A 255 -12.10 13.22 -16.26
N ARG A 256 -12.31 12.05 -16.87
CA ARG A 256 -11.82 10.76 -16.39
C ARG A 256 -11.32 9.91 -17.56
N THR A 257 -10.58 8.85 -17.24
CA THR A 257 -10.16 7.88 -18.26
C THR A 257 -11.35 7.03 -18.71
N VAL A 258 -11.29 6.53 -19.94
CA VAL A 258 -12.27 5.54 -20.46
C VAL A 258 -12.34 4.33 -19.53
N ALA A 259 -11.19 3.80 -19.08
CA ALA A 259 -11.13 2.65 -18.18
C ALA A 259 -11.83 2.91 -16.83
N TYR A 260 -11.73 4.13 -16.29
CA TYR A 260 -12.48 4.52 -15.09
C TYR A 260 -13.98 4.49 -15.35
N ALA A 261 -14.43 5.09 -16.46
CA ALA A 261 -15.84 5.13 -16.82
C ALA A 261 -16.40 3.71 -16.97
N GLU A 262 -15.74 2.84 -17.73
CA GLU A 262 -16.15 1.44 -17.91
C GLU A 262 -16.23 0.64 -16.60
N THR A 263 -15.29 0.87 -15.68
CA THR A 263 -15.28 0.21 -14.37
C THR A 263 -16.43 0.70 -13.49
N ALA A 264 -16.69 2.01 -13.51
CA ALA A 264 -17.76 2.62 -12.74
C ALA A 264 -19.14 2.20 -13.26
N THR A 265 -19.33 2.11 -14.58
CA THR A 265 -20.57 1.57 -15.20
C THR A 265 -20.83 0.13 -14.79
N ARG A 266 -19.80 -0.73 -14.82
CA ARG A 266 -19.95 -2.16 -14.46
C ARG A 266 -20.28 -2.38 -12.99
N SER A 267 -19.83 -1.48 -12.11
CA SER A 267 -20.03 -1.60 -10.66
C SER A 267 -21.42 -1.11 -10.22
N ALA A 268 -22.08 -0.27 -11.02
CA ALA A 268 -23.47 0.14 -10.83
C ALA A 268 -24.40 -0.96 -11.37
N ALA A 269 -24.69 -1.96 -10.54
CA ALA A 269 -25.49 -3.14 -10.89
C ALA A 269 -26.76 -2.79 -11.71
N GLY A 270 -26.71 -3.08 -13.01
CA GLY A 270 -27.88 -3.30 -13.86
C GLY A 270 -28.69 -2.11 -14.40
N GLN A 271 -28.47 -0.85 -13.98
CA GLN A 271 -29.37 0.25 -14.40
C GLN A 271 -28.72 1.62 -14.68
N ALA A 272 -27.39 1.76 -14.62
CA ALA A 272 -26.76 3.03 -14.99
C ALA A 272 -26.06 2.91 -16.35
N THR A 273 -26.70 3.35 -17.43
CA THR A 273 -25.93 3.75 -18.61
C THR A 273 -25.08 4.93 -18.18
N ALA A 274 -23.77 4.77 -18.09
CA ALA A 274 -22.92 5.88 -17.69
C ALA A 274 -23.03 6.99 -18.73
N LEU A 275 -23.52 8.15 -18.30
CA LEU A 275 -23.70 9.33 -19.13
C LEU A 275 -22.34 10.02 -19.28
N TYR A 276 -21.50 9.46 -20.16
CA TYR A 276 -20.22 10.07 -20.53
C TYR A 276 -20.15 10.36 -22.02
N ARG A 277 -19.34 11.36 -22.36
CA ARG A 277 -19.06 11.72 -23.76
C ARG A 277 -17.55 11.62 -24.02
N PRO A 278 -17.13 11.06 -25.16
CA PRO A 278 -15.75 11.18 -25.61
C PRO A 278 -15.29 12.64 -25.56
N PHE A 279 -14.11 12.88 -25.01
CA PHE A 279 -13.53 14.22 -24.92
C PHE A 279 -12.22 14.31 -25.71
N ALA A 280 -11.27 13.44 -25.40
CA ALA A 280 -9.99 13.32 -26.09
C ALA A 280 -9.53 11.86 -26.06
N GLU A 281 -8.39 11.55 -26.68
CA GLU A 281 -7.85 10.19 -26.67
C GLU A 281 -7.68 9.67 -25.23
N GLY A 282 -8.35 8.55 -24.93
CA GLY A 282 -8.35 7.93 -23.61
C GLY A 282 -9.16 8.66 -22.53
N LEU A 283 -9.78 9.80 -22.85
CA LEU A 283 -10.49 10.66 -21.90
C LEU A 283 -11.97 10.85 -22.25
N VAL A 284 -12.80 10.89 -21.22
CA VAL A 284 -14.23 11.15 -21.31
C VAL A 284 -14.64 12.27 -20.36
N ALA A 285 -15.61 13.08 -20.80
CA ALA A 285 -16.31 14.04 -19.96
C ALA A 285 -17.50 13.33 -19.28
N MET A 286 -17.63 13.52 -17.98
CA MET A 286 -18.68 12.92 -17.15
C MET A 286 -19.31 13.97 -16.23
N SER A 287 -20.50 13.65 -15.71
CA SER A 287 -21.13 14.42 -14.64
C SER A 287 -21.06 13.66 -13.33
N MET A 288 -20.74 14.36 -12.25
CA MET A 288 -20.74 13.85 -10.89
C MET A 288 -21.76 14.60 -10.04
N VAL A 289 -22.32 13.89 -9.05
CA VAL A 289 -23.04 14.48 -7.93
C VAL A 289 -22.03 14.68 -6.81
N ASP A 290 -21.76 15.94 -6.51
CA ASP A 290 -20.86 16.33 -5.43
C ASP A 290 -21.61 16.53 -4.11
N SER A 291 -20.94 16.27 -3.00
CA SER A 291 -21.46 16.41 -1.66
C SER A 291 -20.32 16.74 -0.71
N PRO A 292 -20.59 17.30 0.49
CA PRO A 292 -19.52 17.70 1.42
C PRO A 292 -18.53 16.58 1.79
N ARG A 293 -18.88 15.30 1.60
CA ARG A 293 -18.06 14.14 1.97
C ARG A 293 -17.74 13.18 0.81
N SER A 294 -18.14 13.50 -0.42
CA SER A 294 -17.85 12.66 -1.61
C SER A 294 -18.35 13.25 -2.93
N ALA A 295 -17.78 12.78 -4.02
CA ALA A 295 -18.39 12.82 -5.34
C ALA A 295 -18.72 11.39 -5.82
N ARG A 296 -19.88 11.21 -6.48
CA ARG A 296 -20.25 9.97 -7.19
C ARG A 296 -20.69 10.29 -8.62
N LEU A 297 -20.69 9.29 -9.49
CA LEU A 297 -21.21 9.49 -10.85
C LEU A 297 -22.71 9.81 -10.82
N LEU A 298 -23.11 10.68 -11.73
CA LEU A 298 -24.51 10.94 -12.04
C LEU A 298 -25.06 9.77 -12.87
N GLY A 299 -26.12 9.14 -12.37
CA GLY A 299 -26.86 8.08 -13.07
C GLY A 299 -28.17 8.58 -13.68
N GLU A 300 -28.83 7.72 -14.46
CA GLU A 300 -30.12 8.03 -15.09
C GLU A 300 -31.22 8.32 -14.05
N ALA A 301 -31.26 7.57 -12.94
CA ALA A 301 -32.21 7.79 -11.86
C ALA A 301 -32.07 9.20 -11.26
N ASP A 302 -30.84 9.71 -11.16
CA ASP A 302 -30.60 11.07 -10.68
C ASP A 302 -31.14 12.09 -11.68
N CYS A 303 -30.85 11.91 -12.97
CA CYS A 303 -31.40 12.75 -14.04
C CYS A 303 -32.93 12.80 -14.00
N GLN A 304 -33.59 11.65 -13.85
CA GLN A 304 -35.04 11.54 -13.70
C GLN A 304 -35.53 12.30 -12.46
N SER A 305 -34.88 12.11 -11.30
CA SER A 305 -35.23 12.79 -10.05
C SER A 305 -35.10 14.32 -10.14
N LEU A 306 -34.15 14.80 -10.94
CA LEU A 306 -33.93 16.23 -11.18
C LEU A 306 -34.84 16.80 -12.27
N GLY A 307 -35.56 15.95 -13.02
CA GLY A 307 -36.32 16.36 -14.21
C GLY A 307 -35.41 16.92 -15.31
N LEU A 308 -34.25 16.27 -15.54
CA LEU A 308 -33.26 16.66 -16.53
C LEU A 308 -33.00 15.51 -17.50
N SER A 309 -32.84 15.83 -18.79
CA SER A 309 -32.20 14.91 -19.73
C SER A 309 -30.70 14.80 -19.44
N PRO A 310 -30.02 13.72 -19.90
CA PRO A 310 -28.57 13.60 -19.79
C PRO A 310 -27.78 14.82 -20.32
N LEU A 311 -28.23 15.38 -21.45
CA LEU A 311 -27.60 16.56 -22.06
C LEU A 311 -27.75 17.80 -21.17
N GLN A 312 -28.97 18.07 -20.69
CA GLN A 312 -29.23 19.20 -19.79
C GLN A 312 -28.47 19.07 -18.46
N ALA A 313 -28.35 17.84 -17.94
CA ALA A 313 -27.58 17.59 -16.74
C ALA A 313 -26.08 17.88 -16.95
N GLN A 314 -25.53 17.52 -18.11
CA GLN A 314 -24.14 17.84 -18.48
C GLN A 314 -23.92 19.35 -18.64
N GLU A 315 -24.83 20.05 -19.32
CA GLU A 315 -24.77 21.52 -19.47
C GLU A 315 -24.82 22.23 -18.12
N LEU A 316 -25.71 21.78 -17.23
CA LEU A 316 -25.80 22.28 -15.86
C LEU A 316 -24.54 21.98 -15.04
N ALA A 317 -23.98 20.78 -15.19
CA ALA A 317 -22.74 20.38 -14.53
C ALA A 317 -21.54 21.26 -14.97
N LEU A 318 -21.47 21.64 -16.25
CA LEU A 318 -20.47 22.58 -16.77
C LEU A 318 -20.69 24.01 -16.24
N ALA A 319 -21.94 24.48 -16.22
CA ALA A 319 -22.27 25.80 -15.67
C ALA A 319 -21.92 25.90 -14.18
N ASN A 320 -22.22 24.86 -13.41
CA ASN A 320 -21.86 24.77 -11.99
C ASN A 320 -20.35 24.70 -11.77
N LEU A 321 -19.64 23.94 -12.61
CA LEU A 321 -18.17 23.89 -12.57
C LEU A 321 -17.57 25.30 -12.76
N ARG A 322 -18.01 26.02 -13.79
CA ARG A 322 -17.57 27.39 -14.07
C ARG A 322 -17.83 28.35 -12.90
N ARG A 323 -18.98 28.21 -12.22
CA ARG A 323 -19.33 29.04 -11.05
C ARG A 323 -18.53 28.68 -9.79
N THR A 324 -18.08 27.42 -9.68
CA THR A 324 -17.37 26.93 -8.49
C THR A 324 -15.89 27.29 -8.54
N LEU A 325 -15.27 27.12 -9.72
CA LEU A 325 -13.87 27.43 -9.90
C LEU A 325 -13.65 28.93 -9.96
N ARG A 326 -12.51 29.40 -9.44
CA ARG A 326 -12.04 30.77 -9.71
C ARG A 326 -11.93 30.99 -11.23
N PRO A 327 -12.27 32.18 -11.74
CA PRO A 327 -12.13 32.51 -13.16
C PRO A 327 -10.72 32.19 -13.68
N LEU A 328 -10.61 31.65 -14.90
CA LEU A 328 -9.29 31.27 -15.46
C LEU A 328 -8.33 32.46 -15.48
N SER A 329 -8.82 33.66 -15.80
CA SER A 329 -8.03 34.90 -15.83
C SER A 329 -7.38 35.28 -14.50
N GLU A 330 -7.88 34.78 -13.37
CA GLU A 330 -7.32 35.04 -12.04
C GLU A 330 -6.25 34.02 -11.65
N VAL A 331 -6.33 32.80 -12.19
CA VAL A 331 -5.48 31.67 -11.76
C VAL A 331 -4.44 31.26 -12.79
N ALA A 332 -4.63 31.62 -14.06
CA ALA A 332 -3.70 31.35 -15.14
C ALA A 332 -3.24 32.68 -15.77
N GLN A 333 -1.92 32.86 -15.82
CA GLN A 333 -1.29 34.01 -16.45
C GLN A 333 -0.58 33.59 -17.75
N PRO A 334 -0.46 34.49 -18.74
CA PRO A 334 0.33 34.24 -19.94
C PRO A 334 1.77 33.87 -19.57
N LEU A 335 2.25 32.77 -20.16
CA LEU A 335 3.58 32.26 -19.88
C LEU A 335 4.61 32.80 -20.88
N LYS A 336 5.85 32.90 -20.41
CA LYS A 336 7.00 33.05 -21.32
C LYS A 336 7.27 31.72 -22.03
N HIS A 337 7.91 31.78 -23.19
CA HIS A 337 8.35 30.60 -23.92
C HIS A 337 9.20 29.67 -23.02
N GLY A 338 8.97 28.35 -23.12
CA GLY A 338 9.61 27.33 -22.29
C GLY A 338 9.10 27.21 -20.85
N ALA A 339 8.23 28.12 -20.37
CA ALA A 339 7.65 28.02 -19.03
C ALA A 339 6.41 27.13 -19.01
N ILE A 340 6.21 26.43 -17.88
CA ILE A 340 5.03 25.58 -17.62
C ILE A 340 4.29 26.14 -16.42
N GLY A 341 3.01 26.45 -16.62
CA GLY A 341 2.08 26.84 -15.57
C GLY A 341 1.39 25.62 -14.98
N THR A 342 1.02 25.71 -13.70
CA THR A 342 0.33 24.66 -12.96
C THR A 342 -0.91 25.23 -12.30
N LEU A 343 -2.06 24.63 -12.57
CA LEU A 343 -3.31 24.87 -11.85
C LEU A 343 -3.55 23.67 -10.94
N GLN A 344 -3.68 23.93 -9.64
CA GLN A 344 -3.86 22.94 -8.59
C GLN A 344 -4.53 23.56 -7.36
N GLY A 345 -5.00 22.72 -6.44
CA GLY A 345 -5.59 23.15 -5.16
C GLY A 345 -7.11 23.06 -5.10
N ASP A 346 -7.78 22.76 -6.23
CA ASP A 346 -9.17 22.37 -6.28
C ASP A 346 -9.29 20.96 -6.90
N PHE A 347 -10.19 20.14 -6.35
CA PHE A 347 -10.43 18.77 -6.82
C PHE A 347 -10.90 18.72 -8.29
N TYR A 348 -11.42 19.82 -8.81
CA TYR A 348 -11.99 19.94 -10.15
C TYR A 348 -11.09 20.64 -11.17
N GLU A 349 -9.82 20.92 -10.86
CA GLU A 349 -8.94 21.63 -11.80
C GLU A 349 -8.80 20.93 -13.16
N SER A 350 -8.73 19.59 -13.20
CA SER A 350 -8.72 18.88 -14.50
C SER A 350 -10.00 19.10 -15.31
N GLY A 351 -11.13 19.35 -14.65
CA GLY A 351 -12.41 19.65 -15.29
C GLY A 351 -12.42 20.99 -16.02
N ARG A 352 -11.53 21.92 -15.65
CA ARG A 352 -11.41 23.25 -16.28
C ARG A 352 -11.16 23.16 -17.80
N VAL A 353 -10.54 22.08 -18.27
CA VAL A 353 -10.34 21.83 -19.70
C VAL A 353 -11.66 21.75 -20.50
N LEU A 354 -12.76 21.40 -19.84
CA LEU A 354 -14.10 21.34 -20.44
C LEU A 354 -14.73 22.73 -20.63
N LEU A 355 -14.23 23.75 -19.92
CA LEU A 355 -14.67 25.14 -20.07
C LEU A 355 -13.92 25.79 -21.24
N TYR A 356 -14.05 25.18 -22.43
CA TYR A 356 -13.20 25.44 -23.59
C TYR A 356 -13.11 26.92 -23.99
N GLU A 357 -14.24 27.65 -23.99
CA GLU A 357 -14.28 29.08 -24.34
C GLU A 357 -13.48 29.95 -23.36
N ASP A 358 -13.39 29.54 -22.09
CA ASP A 358 -12.71 30.31 -21.04
C ASP A 358 -11.19 30.36 -21.29
N TRP A 359 -10.64 29.44 -22.09
CA TRP A 359 -9.22 29.38 -22.47
C TRP A 359 -8.84 30.31 -23.61
N ALA A 360 -9.79 30.79 -24.41
CA ALA A 360 -9.51 31.58 -25.60
C ALA A 360 -8.70 32.87 -25.32
N PRO A 361 -8.99 33.67 -24.26
CA PRO A 361 -8.20 34.86 -23.95
C PRO A 361 -6.74 34.53 -23.60
N LEU A 362 -6.50 33.44 -22.86
CA LEU A 362 -5.14 33.01 -22.52
C LEU A 362 -4.39 32.52 -23.76
N ALA A 363 -5.04 31.74 -24.62
CA ALA A 363 -4.45 31.32 -25.89
C ALA A 363 -4.07 32.51 -26.77
N GLN A 364 -4.94 33.52 -26.88
CA GLN A 364 -4.66 34.76 -27.60
C GLN A 364 -3.46 35.52 -27.01
N ALA A 365 -3.40 35.66 -25.68
CA ALA A 365 -2.27 36.29 -25.00
C ALA A 365 -0.95 35.52 -25.20
N GLN A 366 -1.02 34.22 -25.48
CA GLN A 366 0.11 33.36 -25.84
C GLN A 366 0.28 33.18 -27.36
N GLN A 367 -0.15 34.17 -28.15
CA GLN A 367 0.05 34.19 -29.61
C GLN A 367 -0.57 32.97 -30.33
N GLY A 368 -1.63 32.40 -29.78
CA GLY A 368 -2.31 31.21 -30.30
C GLY A 368 -1.70 29.87 -29.88
N VAL A 369 -0.58 29.87 -29.13
CA VAL A 369 0.06 28.66 -28.63
C VAL A 369 -0.39 28.39 -27.20
N LEU A 370 -1.26 27.40 -27.03
CA LEU A 370 -1.67 26.91 -25.72
C LEU A 370 -1.74 25.39 -25.74
N ILE A 371 -0.87 24.76 -24.96
CA ILE A 371 -0.85 23.32 -24.75
C ILE A 371 -1.26 23.05 -23.31
N VAL A 372 -2.14 22.08 -23.07
CA VAL A 372 -2.55 21.64 -21.73
C VAL A 372 -2.29 20.16 -21.54
N ALA A 373 -2.08 19.76 -20.29
CA ALA A 373 -1.92 18.37 -19.89
C ALA A 373 -2.69 18.08 -18.60
N LEU A 374 -3.18 16.85 -18.48
CA LEU A 374 -4.03 16.41 -17.38
C LEU A 374 -3.38 15.20 -16.69
N PRO A 375 -2.36 15.39 -15.83
CA PRO A 375 -1.67 14.28 -15.17
C PRO A 375 -2.55 13.59 -14.11
N SER A 376 -3.39 14.35 -13.39
CA SER A 376 -4.23 13.86 -12.30
C SER A 376 -5.60 14.56 -12.29
N LYS A 377 -6.49 14.16 -11.38
CA LYS A 377 -7.86 14.69 -11.26
C LYS A 377 -7.90 16.15 -10.81
N ASP A 378 -6.88 16.59 -10.09
CA ASP A 378 -6.77 17.85 -9.36
C ASP A 378 -5.60 18.73 -9.83
N VAL A 379 -4.87 18.30 -10.88
CA VAL A 379 -3.76 19.05 -11.46
C VAL A 379 -3.97 19.18 -12.97
N LEU A 380 -3.83 20.41 -13.46
CA LEU A 380 -3.77 20.75 -14.88
C LEU A 380 -2.50 21.56 -15.14
N LEU A 381 -1.69 21.12 -16.10
CA LEU A 381 -0.54 21.88 -16.58
C LEU A 381 -0.89 22.60 -17.87
N TYR A 382 -0.31 23.78 -18.07
CA TYR A 382 -0.44 24.52 -19.33
C TYR A 382 0.89 25.15 -19.74
N ALA A 383 1.12 25.30 -21.05
CA ALA A 383 2.35 25.81 -21.63
C ALA A 383 2.08 26.70 -22.85
N ALA A 384 3.02 27.60 -23.14
CA ALA A 384 3.03 28.52 -24.28
C ALA A 384 4.14 28.17 -25.30
N ASP A 385 4.50 26.90 -25.39
CA ASP A 385 5.62 26.42 -26.19
C ASP A 385 5.24 25.10 -26.86
N ASP A 386 5.18 25.11 -28.19
CA ASP A 386 4.90 23.94 -29.02
C ASP A 386 6.11 23.48 -29.83
N SER A 387 7.31 23.97 -29.48
CA SER A 387 8.56 23.41 -29.98
C SER A 387 8.74 21.96 -29.49
N PRO A 388 9.47 21.12 -30.22
CA PRO A 388 9.76 19.75 -29.76
C PRO A 388 10.36 19.70 -28.34
N ALA A 389 11.26 20.62 -28.02
CA ALA A 389 11.89 20.70 -26.70
C ALA A 389 10.88 21.08 -25.59
N GLY A 390 9.99 22.04 -25.86
CA GLY A 390 8.94 22.44 -24.92
C GLY A 390 7.92 21.32 -24.66
N LEU A 391 7.50 20.63 -25.72
CA LEU A 391 6.59 19.48 -25.63
C LEU A 391 7.23 18.31 -24.85
N ASP A 392 8.51 18.02 -25.09
CA ASP A 392 9.23 16.98 -24.38
C ASP A 392 9.44 17.31 -22.90
N ALA A 393 9.74 18.56 -22.57
CA ALA A 393 9.82 19.04 -21.20
C ALA A 393 8.46 18.89 -20.48
N LEU A 394 7.36 19.29 -21.13
CA LEU A 394 6.02 19.14 -20.57
C LEU A 394 5.66 17.66 -20.35
N ARG A 395 5.90 16.79 -21.35
CA ARG A 395 5.66 15.34 -21.21
C ARG A 395 6.47 14.73 -20.08
N MET A 396 7.72 15.15 -19.90
CA MET A 396 8.56 14.67 -18.81
C MET A 396 7.96 15.03 -17.44
N GLN A 397 7.50 16.27 -17.28
CA GLN A 397 6.87 16.72 -16.04
C GLN A 397 5.53 15.99 -15.79
N VAL A 398 4.71 15.80 -16.82
CA VAL A 398 3.46 15.04 -16.74
C VAL A 398 3.70 13.62 -16.26
N ARG A 399 4.65 12.90 -16.87
CA ARG A 399 4.99 11.52 -16.47
C ARG A 399 5.53 11.45 -15.04
N GLU A 400 6.30 12.45 -14.61
CA GLU A 400 6.78 12.50 -13.22
C GLU A 400 5.63 12.64 -12.22
N LEU A 401 4.68 13.52 -12.50
CA LEU A 401 3.49 13.68 -11.66
C LEU A 401 2.63 12.40 -11.66
N MET A 402 2.40 11.80 -12.82
CA MET A 402 1.60 10.57 -12.94
C MET A 402 2.17 9.41 -12.14
N ARG A 403 3.51 9.29 -12.00
CA ARG A 403 4.15 8.26 -11.17
C ARG A 403 3.85 8.40 -9.68
N ARG A 404 3.47 9.59 -9.22
CA ARG A 404 3.27 9.92 -7.80
C ARG A 404 1.81 9.90 -7.37
N VAL A 405 0.86 9.79 -8.29
CA VAL A 405 -0.58 9.91 -8.00
C VAL A 405 -1.32 8.58 -8.21
N PRO A 406 -2.25 8.22 -7.33
CA PRO A 406 -3.12 7.07 -7.55
C PRO A 406 -4.18 7.38 -8.61
N GLY A 407 -4.25 6.53 -9.65
CA GLY A 407 -5.21 6.69 -10.75
C GLY A 407 -4.95 7.93 -11.60
N PRO A 408 -3.79 7.99 -12.29
CA PRO A 408 -3.46 9.09 -13.20
C PRO A 408 -4.45 9.15 -14.37
N LEU A 409 -4.54 10.33 -14.99
CA LEU A 409 -5.43 10.55 -16.13
C LEU A 409 -4.75 10.18 -17.46
N THR A 410 -3.94 11.07 -18.05
CA THR A 410 -3.27 10.80 -19.32
C THR A 410 -1.96 11.59 -19.45
N ASP A 411 -1.03 11.07 -20.24
CA ASP A 411 0.15 11.80 -20.70
C ASP A 411 -0.03 12.45 -22.09
N VAL A 412 -1.22 12.29 -22.68
CA VAL A 412 -1.62 12.97 -23.91
C VAL A 412 -1.69 14.48 -23.67
N LEU A 413 -1.02 15.23 -24.54
CA LEU A 413 -1.06 16.69 -24.57
C LEU A 413 -2.18 17.17 -25.50
N LEU A 414 -2.86 18.24 -25.10
CA LEU A 414 -3.95 18.85 -25.88
C LEU A 414 -3.58 20.28 -26.27
N ARG A 415 -3.63 20.58 -27.56
CA ARG A 415 -3.50 21.93 -28.11
C ARG A 415 -4.87 22.57 -28.22
N TRP A 416 -4.99 23.79 -27.73
CA TRP A 416 -6.15 24.62 -28.01
C TRP A 416 -6.07 25.14 -29.45
N THR A 417 -7.16 25.01 -30.21
CA THR A 417 -7.35 25.71 -31.49
C THR A 417 -8.73 26.37 -31.47
N PRO A 418 -9.07 27.27 -32.41
CA PRO A 418 -10.41 27.86 -32.48
C PRO A 418 -11.55 26.85 -32.74
N SER A 419 -11.25 25.63 -33.23
CA SER A 419 -12.24 24.60 -33.54
C SER A 419 -12.35 23.50 -32.48
N GLY A 420 -11.51 23.53 -31.44
CA GLY A 420 -11.55 22.56 -30.35
C GLY A 420 -10.16 22.15 -29.86
N TRP A 421 -10.15 21.24 -28.88
CA TRP A 421 -8.92 20.58 -28.44
C TRP A 421 -8.41 19.59 -29.48
N GLN A 422 -7.12 19.67 -29.80
CA GLN A 422 -6.44 18.73 -30.69
C GLN A 422 -5.32 18.00 -29.96
N THR A 423 -5.20 16.69 -30.19
CA THR A 423 -4.10 15.91 -29.62
C THR A 423 -2.76 16.27 -30.24
N VAL A 424 -1.74 16.48 -29.41
CA VAL A 424 -0.36 16.72 -29.84
C VAL A 424 0.41 15.40 -29.80
N ARG A 425 0.79 14.91 -30.98
CA ARG A 425 1.52 13.65 -31.15
C ARG A 425 2.99 13.76 -30.81
#